data_AF-A0A5Q0TNR1-F1
#
_entry.id   AF-A0A5Q0TNR1-F1
#
_cell.length_a   1.000
_cell.length_b   1.000
_cell.length_c   1.000
_cell.angle_alpha   90.00
_cell.angle_beta   90.00
_cell.angle_gamma   90.00
#
_symmetry.space_group_name_H-M   'P 1'
#
loop_
_entity.id
_entity.type
_entity.pdbx_description
1 polymer ?
#
loop_
_entity_poly.entity_id
_entity_poly.type
_entity_poly.pdbx_seq_one_letter_code
_entity_poly.pdbx_strand_id
1 'polypeptide(L)'
;MQSTSVEIYLNIYSFRHELEHFTIDEKRDEWLIVKDRANEKYILKEFSDYGILIYPIHDLKDDILSSFSFQLSSISKLKEVLYTPEKWIDRLDLRINDNSIEVTSLVLDYLTGIDIINSLISSYGFQYAQLDDSSLIIKIRISRPLNHTSLDSYIRAIYDMLKLYYNVKNAQEEIASKITLNYIKSI
;
A
#
# COMPACT_ATOMS: atom_id res chain seq x y z
N MET A 1 -1.87 -20.24 5.73
CA MET A 1 -2.45 -18.94 6.15
C MET A 1 -2.91 -18.24 4.91
N GLN A 2 -4.17 -17.82 4.89
CA GLN A 2 -4.82 -17.34 3.68
C GLN A 2 -4.79 -15.82 3.65
N SER A 3 -4.34 -15.26 2.53
CA SER A 3 -4.17 -13.82 2.36
C SER A 3 -5.17 -13.28 1.36
N THR A 4 -5.75 -12.12 1.64
CA THR A 4 -6.58 -11.37 0.69
C THR A 4 -5.72 -10.32 0.02
N SER A 5 -5.66 -10.35 -1.30
CA SER A 5 -5.09 -9.29 -2.12
C SER A 5 -6.13 -8.19 -2.34
N VAL A 6 -5.73 -6.94 -2.13
CA VAL A 6 -6.53 -5.76 -2.38
C VAL A 6 -5.72 -4.82 -3.26
N GLU A 7 -6.24 -4.49 -4.43
CA GLU A 7 -5.66 -3.50 -5.32
C GLU A 7 -6.43 -2.19 -5.17
N ILE A 8 -5.72 -1.12 -4.83
CA ILE A 8 -6.26 0.22 -4.69
C ILE A 8 -5.77 1.05 -5.86
N TYR A 9 -6.64 1.32 -6.82
CA TYR A 9 -6.36 2.16 -7.97
C TYR A 9 -6.53 3.62 -7.56
N LEU A 10 -5.42 4.31 -7.30
CA LEU A 10 -5.37 5.70 -6.85
C LEU A 10 -5.90 6.68 -7.91
N ASN A 11 -5.91 6.27 -9.18
CA ASN A 11 -6.53 7.01 -10.27
C ASN A 11 -7.79 6.28 -10.75
N ILE A 12 -8.94 6.95 -10.65
CA ILE A 12 -10.23 6.43 -11.10
C ILE A 12 -10.27 6.08 -12.59
N TYR A 13 -9.52 6.81 -13.43
CA TYR A 13 -9.46 6.51 -14.85
C TYR A 13 -8.65 5.25 -15.14
N SER A 14 -7.54 5.03 -14.43
CA SER A 14 -6.78 3.77 -14.49
C SER A 14 -7.68 2.60 -14.08
N PHE A 15 -8.47 2.78 -13.01
CA PHE A 15 -9.42 1.76 -12.58
C PHE A 15 -10.46 1.43 -13.66
N ARG A 16 -11.12 2.44 -14.23
CA ARG A 16 -12.13 2.21 -15.28
C ARG A 16 -11.56 1.55 -16.53
N HIS A 17 -10.33 1.89 -16.91
CA HIS A 17 -9.63 1.20 -18.00
C HIS A 17 -9.35 -0.26 -17.65
N GLU A 18 -8.97 -0.55 -16.41
CA GLU A 18 -8.80 -1.93 -15.93
C GLU A 18 -10.12 -2.72 -16.03
N LEU A 19 -11.26 -2.11 -15.72
CA LEU A 19 -12.57 -2.77 -15.79
C LEU A 19 -12.92 -3.30 -17.20
N GLU A 20 -12.29 -2.79 -18.27
CA GLU A 20 -12.49 -3.28 -19.64
C GLU A 20 -12.02 -4.73 -19.83
N HIS A 21 -11.14 -5.23 -18.96
CA HIS A 21 -10.68 -6.62 -18.98
C HIS A 21 -11.65 -7.59 -18.32
N PHE A 22 -12.71 -7.07 -17.68
CA PHE A 22 -13.64 -7.85 -16.87
C PHE A 22 -15.05 -7.92 -17.47
N THR A 23 -15.75 -9.00 -17.17
CA THR A 23 -17.19 -9.13 -17.43
C THR A 23 -17.95 -9.13 -16.11
N ILE A 24 -19.04 -8.36 -16.03
CA ILE A 24 -19.90 -8.34 -14.85
C ILE A 24 -20.58 -9.70 -14.69
N ASP A 25 -20.44 -10.32 -13.52
CA ASP A 25 -21.09 -11.59 -13.17
C ASP A 25 -22.34 -11.35 -12.32
N GLU A 26 -22.19 -10.58 -11.24
CA GLU A 26 -23.25 -10.34 -10.26
C GLU A 26 -23.10 -8.96 -9.62
N LYS A 27 -24.22 -8.37 -9.18
CA LYS A 27 -24.22 -7.18 -8.32
C LYS A 27 -24.68 -7.56 -6.91
N ARG A 28 -23.83 -7.31 -5.91
CA ARG A 28 -24.09 -7.58 -4.49
C ARG A 28 -24.08 -6.26 -3.74
N ASP A 29 -25.27 -5.72 -3.48
CA ASP A 29 -25.47 -4.40 -2.87
C ASP A 29 -24.72 -3.28 -3.63
N GLU A 30 -23.73 -2.65 -2.99
CA GLU A 30 -22.87 -1.61 -3.55
C GLU A 30 -21.60 -2.16 -4.21
N TRP A 31 -21.40 -3.48 -4.18
CA TRP A 31 -20.25 -4.15 -4.77
C TRP A 31 -20.61 -4.85 -6.08
N LEU A 32 -19.66 -4.89 -7.00
CA LEU A 32 -19.78 -5.64 -8.25
C LEU A 32 -18.85 -6.85 -8.18
N ILE A 33 -19.39 -8.02 -8.53
CA ILE A 33 -18.61 -9.22 -8.74
C ILE A 33 -18.37 -9.32 -10.24
N VAL A 34 -17.10 -9.42 -10.61
CA VAL A 34 -16.66 -9.50 -12.00
C VAL A 34 -15.81 -10.73 -12.22
N LYS A 35 -15.70 -11.14 -13.48
CA LYS A 35 -14.83 -12.23 -13.94
C LYS A 35 -13.81 -11.71 -14.93
N ASP A 36 -12.59 -12.18 -14.79
CA ASP A 36 -11.55 -11.97 -15.81
C ASP A 36 -11.68 -13.01 -16.95
N ARG A 37 -10.73 -12.99 -17.89
CA ARG A 37 -10.69 -13.94 -19.01
C ARG A 37 -10.41 -15.37 -18.58
N ALA A 38 -9.79 -15.59 -17.42
CA ALA A 38 -9.54 -16.91 -16.84
C ALA A 38 -10.74 -17.43 -16.03
N ASN A 39 -11.86 -16.69 -15.96
CA ASN A 39 -13.01 -16.95 -15.10
C ASN A 39 -12.72 -16.85 -13.59
N GLU A 40 -11.62 -16.21 -13.20
CA GLU A 40 -11.38 -15.84 -11.81
C GLU A 40 -12.32 -14.71 -11.41
N LYS A 41 -12.91 -14.82 -10.22
CA LYS A 41 -13.86 -13.84 -9.71
C LYS A 41 -13.16 -12.83 -8.81
N TYR A 42 -13.48 -11.55 -9.02
CA TYR A 42 -13.03 -10.42 -8.21
C TYR A 42 -14.24 -9.63 -7.72
N ILE A 43 -14.12 -9.03 -6.54
CA ILE A 43 -15.14 -8.10 -6.03
C ILE A 43 -14.57 -6.70 -6.05
N LEU A 44 -15.34 -5.76 -6.57
CA LEU A 44 -14.86 -4.41 -6.81
C LEU A 44 -15.87 -3.35 -6.39
N LYS A 45 -15.33 -2.18 -6.08
CA LYS A 45 -16.09 -0.98 -5.74
C LYS A 45 -15.41 0.26 -6.28
N GLU A 46 -16.21 1.09 -6.92
CA GLU A 46 -15.81 2.40 -7.41
C GLU A 46 -16.16 3.47 -6.38
N PHE A 47 -15.20 4.35 -6.07
CA PHE A 47 -15.42 5.57 -5.31
C PHE A 47 -15.23 6.79 -6.23
N SER A 48 -15.52 8.00 -5.73
CA SER A 48 -15.45 9.22 -6.53
C SER A 48 -14.11 9.45 -7.21
N ASP A 49 -13.01 9.05 -6.57
CA ASP A 49 -11.65 9.42 -6.97
C ASP A 49 -10.65 8.25 -6.97
N TYR A 50 -11.08 7.03 -6.65
CA TYR A 50 -10.26 5.82 -6.67
C TYR A 50 -11.15 4.58 -6.81
N GLY A 51 -10.54 3.45 -7.15
CA GLY A 51 -11.23 2.16 -7.23
C GLY A 51 -10.57 1.09 -6.37
N ILE A 52 -11.34 0.09 -5.98
CA ILE A 52 -10.85 -1.07 -5.23
C ILE A 52 -11.22 -2.35 -5.97
N LEU A 53 -10.25 -3.26 -6.07
CA LEU A 53 -10.43 -4.64 -6.53
C LEU A 53 -9.92 -5.59 -5.43
N ILE A 54 -10.68 -6.64 -5.10
CA ILE A 54 -10.34 -7.58 -4.04
C ILE A 54 -10.38 -9.02 -4.58
N TYR A 55 -9.36 -9.80 -4.23
CA TYR A 55 -9.21 -11.22 -4.56
C TYR A 55 -8.57 -12.00 -3.42
N PRO A 56 -8.86 -13.29 -3.23
CA PRO A 56 -9.95 -14.04 -3.86
C PRO A 56 -11.30 -13.78 -3.16
N ILE A 57 -12.43 -13.93 -3.88
CA ILE A 57 -13.76 -13.75 -3.28
C ILE A 57 -14.18 -14.91 -2.38
N HIS A 58 -13.85 -16.14 -2.75
CA HIS A 58 -14.45 -17.34 -2.13
C HIS A 58 -14.16 -17.46 -0.63
N ASP A 59 -13.03 -16.93 -0.18
CA ASP A 59 -12.61 -16.90 1.23
C ASP A 59 -12.48 -15.47 1.77
N LEU A 60 -13.19 -14.52 1.17
CA LEU A 60 -13.16 -13.13 1.61
C LEU A 60 -13.85 -12.98 2.97
N LYS A 61 -13.11 -12.49 3.96
CA LYS A 61 -13.63 -12.20 5.29
C LYS A 61 -14.55 -10.98 5.28
N ASP A 62 -15.68 -11.08 5.98
CA ASP A 62 -16.69 -10.02 6.06
C ASP A 62 -16.14 -8.71 6.64
N ASP A 63 -15.18 -8.78 7.56
CA ASP A 63 -14.55 -7.60 8.15
C ASP A 63 -13.71 -6.81 7.12
N ILE A 64 -13.05 -7.51 6.18
CA ILE A 64 -12.34 -6.87 5.07
C ILE A 64 -13.34 -6.15 4.17
N LEU A 65 -14.35 -6.86 3.67
CA LEU A 65 -15.33 -6.29 2.75
C LEU A 65 -16.04 -5.07 3.38
N SER A 66 -16.51 -5.21 4.62
CA SER A 66 -17.18 -4.12 5.35
C SER A 66 -16.28 -2.93 5.64
N SER A 67 -14.98 -3.14 5.92
CA SER A 67 -14.04 -2.06 6.18
C SER A 67 -13.77 -1.19 4.95
N PHE A 68 -13.83 -1.78 3.75
CA PHE A 68 -13.70 -1.08 2.47
C PHE A 68 -15.04 -0.57 1.90
N SER A 69 -16.18 -0.78 2.57
CA SER A 69 -17.47 -0.32 2.05
C SER A 69 -17.62 1.20 2.03
N PHE A 70 -16.83 1.94 2.82
CA PHE A 70 -16.86 3.40 2.89
C PHE A 70 -15.57 4.03 2.34
N GLN A 71 -15.69 5.27 1.89
CA GLN A 71 -14.57 5.99 1.30
C GLN A 71 -13.45 6.22 2.33
N LEU A 72 -12.23 5.79 2.02
CA LEU A 72 -11.05 5.96 2.86
C LEU A 72 -10.40 7.31 2.57
N SER A 73 -10.60 8.28 3.48
CA SER A 73 -10.05 9.64 3.35
C SER A 73 -8.53 9.66 3.24
N SER A 74 -7.85 8.66 3.81
CA SER A 74 -6.40 8.56 3.82
C SER A 74 -5.81 8.17 2.45
N ILE A 75 -6.62 7.72 1.49
CA ILE A 75 -6.17 7.44 0.12
C ILE A 75 -5.72 8.74 -0.59
N SER A 76 -6.39 9.88 -0.36
CA SER A 76 -5.96 11.14 -0.96
C SER A 76 -4.55 11.56 -0.51
N LYS A 77 -4.15 11.19 0.72
CA LYS A 77 -2.79 11.44 1.23
C LYS A 77 -1.75 10.56 0.55
N LEU A 78 -2.08 9.31 0.26
CA LEU A 78 -1.18 8.44 -0.50
C LEU A 78 -0.86 9.02 -1.88
N LYS A 79 -1.84 9.66 -2.55
CA LYS A 79 -1.60 10.35 -3.82
C LYS A 79 -0.53 11.44 -3.69
N GLU A 80 -0.49 12.18 -2.58
CA GLU A 80 0.52 13.24 -2.35
C GLU A 80 1.96 12.72 -2.37
N VAL A 81 2.20 11.49 -1.87
CA VAL A 81 3.55 10.90 -1.79
C VAL A 81 3.87 9.98 -2.97
N LEU A 82 2.86 9.46 -3.65
CA LEU A 82 3.01 8.50 -4.76
C LEU A 82 2.88 9.14 -6.15
N TYR A 83 2.40 10.38 -6.26
CA TYR A 83 2.36 11.14 -7.51
C TYR A 83 3.53 12.13 -7.58
N THR A 84 4.74 11.60 -7.49
CA THR A 84 5.96 12.39 -7.71
C THR A 84 6.39 12.29 -9.18
N PRO A 85 6.99 13.34 -9.77
CA PRO A 85 7.40 13.32 -11.18
C PRO A 85 8.34 12.16 -11.55
N GLU A 86 9.16 11.71 -10.60
CA GLU A 86 10.16 10.65 -10.82
C GLU A 86 9.57 9.24 -10.64
N LYS A 87 8.51 9.11 -9.85
CA LYS A 87 7.83 7.84 -9.55
C LYS A 87 6.34 8.11 -9.41
N TRP A 88 5.63 7.95 -10.52
CA TRP A 88 4.17 7.96 -10.57
C TRP A 88 3.64 6.55 -10.38
N ILE A 89 2.92 6.31 -9.29
CA ILE A 89 2.33 5.00 -8.98
C ILE A 89 0.82 5.18 -8.90
N ASP A 90 0.09 4.59 -9.85
CA ASP A 90 -1.36 4.72 -9.97
C ASP A 90 -2.14 3.60 -9.27
N ARG A 91 -1.45 2.54 -8.81
CA ARG A 91 -2.04 1.41 -8.10
C ARG A 91 -1.20 0.98 -6.89
N LEU A 92 -1.88 0.76 -5.77
CA LEU A 92 -1.30 0.22 -4.55
C LEU A 92 -1.87 -1.18 -4.27
N ASP A 93 -1.02 -2.20 -4.33
CA ASP A 93 -1.41 -3.58 -4.06
C ASP A 93 -1.08 -3.89 -2.60
N LEU A 94 -2.07 -4.38 -1.87
CA LEU A 94 -2.00 -4.77 -0.48
C LEU A 94 -2.25 -6.26 -0.34
N ARG A 95 -1.47 -6.91 0.52
CA ARG A 95 -1.75 -8.25 1.01
C ARG A 95 -2.19 -8.18 2.45
N ILE A 96 -3.45 -8.51 2.72
CA ILE A 96 -4.05 -8.51 4.04
C ILE A 96 -4.06 -9.93 4.59
N ASN A 97 -3.26 -10.15 5.62
CA ASN A 97 -3.19 -11.39 6.40
C ASN A 97 -4.00 -11.26 7.70
N ASP A 98 -4.00 -12.30 8.53
CA ASP A 98 -4.72 -12.28 9.81
C ASP A 98 -4.26 -11.15 10.74
N ASN A 99 -2.95 -10.90 10.80
CA ASN A 99 -2.32 -9.97 11.73
C ASN A 99 -1.48 -8.87 11.05
N SER A 100 -1.47 -8.79 9.73
CA SER A 100 -0.72 -7.76 9.02
C SER A 100 -1.36 -7.30 7.71
N ILE A 101 -0.99 -6.09 7.30
CA ILE A 101 -1.13 -5.57 5.93
C ILE A 101 0.28 -5.37 5.39
N GLU A 102 0.56 -5.90 4.21
CA GLU A 102 1.82 -5.74 3.49
C GLU A 102 1.56 -4.98 2.19
N VAL A 103 2.39 -3.99 1.87
CA VAL A 103 2.33 -3.26 0.60
C VAL A 103 3.19 -4.00 -0.43
N THR A 104 2.58 -4.62 -1.42
CA THR A 104 3.26 -5.52 -2.36
C THR A 104 3.59 -4.90 -3.71
N SER A 105 2.87 -3.86 -4.16
CA SER A 105 3.21 -3.18 -5.43
C SER A 105 4.38 -2.21 -5.30
N LEU A 106 4.78 -1.87 -4.07
CA LEU A 106 5.81 -0.88 -3.80
C LEU A 106 7.01 -1.53 -3.13
N VAL A 107 8.03 -1.78 -3.95
CA VAL A 107 9.33 -2.28 -3.52
C VAL A 107 10.25 -1.07 -3.32
N LEU A 108 10.72 -0.90 -2.09
CA LEU A 108 11.63 0.16 -1.68
C LEU A 108 13.07 -0.35 -1.74
N ASP A 109 14.01 0.53 -2.06
CA ASP A 109 15.44 0.19 -2.00
C ASP A 109 15.84 -0.07 -0.55
N TYR A 110 16.84 -0.92 -0.34
CA TYR A 110 17.41 -1.11 0.98
C TYR A 110 17.96 0.21 1.55
N LEU A 111 17.63 0.48 2.82
CA LEU A 111 18.04 1.69 3.51
C LEU A 111 19.10 1.36 4.56
N THR A 112 20.26 2.01 4.47
CA THR A 112 21.33 1.82 5.47
C THR A 112 20.82 2.23 6.85
N GLY A 113 21.04 1.38 7.87
CA GLY A 113 20.56 1.63 9.23
C GLY A 113 19.07 1.29 9.45
N ILE A 114 18.45 0.52 8.55
CA ILE A 114 17.05 0.12 8.68
C ILE A 114 16.71 -0.56 10.01
N ASP A 115 17.63 -1.34 10.58
CA ASP A 115 17.44 -1.99 11.87
C ASP A 115 17.21 -0.97 13.01
N ILE A 116 17.94 0.14 12.97
CA ILE A 116 17.76 1.23 13.94
C ILE A 116 16.39 1.85 13.75
N ILE A 117 16.00 2.14 12.51
CA ILE A 117 14.69 2.73 12.20
C ILE A 117 13.57 1.79 12.67
N ASN A 118 13.63 0.51 12.30
CA ASN A 118 12.69 -0.53 12.71
C ASN A 118 12.61 -0.64 14.24
N SER A 119 13.74 -0.55 14.96
CA SER A 119 13.72 -0.57 16.43
C SER A 119 12.92 0.58 17.04
N LEU A 120 12.94 1.76 16.40
CA LEU A 120 12.23 2.95 16.87
C LEU A 120 10.73 2.92 16.53
N ILE A 121 10.34 2.33 15.39
CA ILE A 121 8.96 2.34 14.90
C ILE A 121 8.16 1.07 15.24
N SER A 122 8.83 -0.03 15.59
CA SER A 122 8.20 -1.34 15.83
C SER A 122 7.16 -1.32 16.95
N SER A 123 7.35 -0.48 17.98
CA SER A 123 6.39 -0.29 19.08
C SER A 123 5.05 0.28 18.62
N TYR A 124 5.02 0.95 17.47
CA TYR A 124 3.80 1.47 16.85
C TYR A 124 3.15 0.46 15.89
N GLY A 125 3.71 -0.74 15.76
CA GLY A 125 3.19 -1.81 14.91
C GLY A 125 3.60 -1.69 13.44
N PHE A 126 4.64 -0.93 13.11
CA PHE A 126 5.11 -0.73 11.74
C PHE A 126 6.51 -1.34 11.55
N GLN A 127 6.80 -1.77 10.34
CA GLN A 127 8.10 -2.33 9.98
C GLN A 127 8.36 -2.14 8.48
N TYR A 128 9.60 -1.84 8.14
CA TYR A 128 10.15 -2.13 6.81
C TYR A 128 10.64 -3.58 6.81
N ALA A 129 9.87 -4.47 6.19
CA ALA A 129 10.21 -5.89 6.10
C ALA A 129 11.09 -6.13 4.88
N GLN A 130 12.10 -6.97 5.03
CA GLN A 130 13.00 -7.32 3.94
C GLN A 130 12.28 -8.26 2.96
N LEU A 131 12.26 -7.89 1.68
CA LEU A 131 11.74 -8.73 0.60
C LEU A 131 12.86 -9.57 -0.01
N ASP A 132 14.02 -8.97 -0.25
CA ASP A 132 15.26 -9.61 -0.66
C ASP A 132 16.48 -8.84 -0.11
N ASP A 133 17.69 -9.25 -0.49
CA ASP A 133 18.95 -8.64 0.00
C ASP A 133 19.07 -7.13 -0.28
N SER A 134 18.33 -6.61 -1.25
CA SER A 134 18.43 -5.24 -1.75
C SER A 134 17.14 -4.45 -1.61
N SER A 135 16.06 -5.05 -1.12
CA SER A 135 14.74 -4.44 -1.18
C SER A 135 13.88 -4.65 0.07
N LEU A 136 13.02 -3.66 0.31
CA LEU A 136 12.15 -3.56 1.47
C LEU A 136 10.70 -3.38 1.03
N ILE A 137 9.77 -3.86 1.85
CA ILE A 137 8.33 -3.58 1.75
C ILE A 137 7.81 -3.02 3.07
N ILE A 138 6.70 -2.29 3.01
CA ILE A 138 6.03 -1.82 4.23
C ILE A 138 5.13 -2.93 4.76
N LYS A 139 5.30 -3.26 6.04
CA LYS A 139 4.46 -4.20 6.78
C LYS A 139 3.89 -3.52 8.03
N ILE A 140 2.58 -3.62 8.19
CA ILE A 140 1.83 -3.02 9.30
C ILE A 140 1.13 -4.13 10.05
N ARG A 141 1.31 -4.19 11.37
CA ARG A 141 0.57 -5.09 12.26
C ARG A 141 -0.85 -4.56 12.44
N ILE A 142 -1.83 -5.41 12.23
CA ILE A 142 -3.25 -5.07 12.39
C ILE A 142 -3.91 -5.87 13.50
N SER A 143 -5.02 -5.34 14.00
CA SER A 143 -5.93 -6.05 14.90
C SER A 143 -7.23 -6.38 14.16
N ARG A 144 -7.82 -7.53 14.48
CA ARG A 144 -9.10 -8.00 13.91
C ARG A 144 -10.22 -7.89 14.96
N PRO A 145 -11.49 -7.68 14.54
CA PRO A 145 -11.93 -7.45 13.16
C PRO A 145 -11.51 -6.08 12.62
N LEU A 146 -11.25 -6.00 11.32
CA LEU A 146 -11.08 -4.72 10.64
C LEU A 146 -12.42 -3.98 10.58
N ASN A 147 -12.35 -2.68 10.78
CA ASN A 147 -13.44 -1.75 10.52
C ASN A 147 -12.91 -0.56 9.72
N HIS A 148 -13.83 0.24 9.17
CA HIS A 148 -13.50 1.41 8.35
C HIS A 148 -12.46 2.34 9.00
N THR A 149 -12.63 2.70 10.27
CA THR A 149 -11.72 3.61 10.99
C THR A 149 -10.33 3.02 11.17
N SER A 150 -10.24 1.75 11.57
CA SER A 150 -8.96 1.06 11.73
C SER A 150 -8.22 0.92 10.40
N LEU A 151 -8.94 0.56 9.34
CA LEU A 151 -8.37 0.44 8.00
C LEU A 151 -7.89 1.79 7.47
N ASP A 152 -8.68 2.86 7.58
CA ASP A 152 -8.24 4.20 7.15
C ASP A 152 -6.99 4.65 7.91
N SER A 153 -6.91 4.33 9.21
CA SER A 153 -5.70 4.58 10.02
C SER A 153 -4.49 3.77 9.55
N TYR A 154 -4.67 2.51 9.13
CA TYR A 154 -3.60 1.70 8.56
C TYR A 154 -3.14 2.21 7.18
N ILE A 155 -4.07 2.63 6.32
CA ILE A 155 -3.75 3.29 5.05
C ILE A 155 -2.98 4.60 5.31
N ARG A 156 -3.37 5.36 6.34
CA ARG A 156 -2.63 6.56 6.74
C ARG A 156 -1.21 6.23 7.21
N ALA A 157 -1.05 5.15 7.97
CA ALA A 157 0.26 4.72 8.40
C ALA A 157 1.17 4.30 7.23
N ILE A 158 0.62 3.73 6.14
CA ILE A 158 1.39 3.50 4.90
C ILE A 158 1.94 4.83 4.37
N TYR A 159 1.12 5.88 4.29
CA TYR A 159 1.58 7.22 3.90
C TYR A 159 2.69 7.74 4.81
N ASP A 160 2.52 7.65 6.13
CA ASP A 160 3.51 8.17 7.09
C ASP A 160 4.84 7.38 7.01
N MET A 161 4.77 6.06 6.79
CA MET A 161 5.94 5.21 6.54
C MET A 161 6.66 5.63 5.25
N LEU A 162 5.93 5.86 4.16
CA LEU A 162 6.56 6.35 2.91
C LEU A 162 7.25 7.68 3.09
N LYS A 163 6.60 8.60 3.79
CA LYS A 163 7.17 9.91 4.11
C LYS A 163 8.45 9.77 4.95
N LEU A 164 8.44 8.90 5.95
CA LEU A 164 9.63 8.60 6.76
C LEU A 164 10.76 8.05 5.89
N TYR A 165 10.47 7.06 5.03
CA TYR A 165 11.45 6.46 4.13
C TYR A 165 12.15 7.52 3.26
N TYR A 166 11.38 8.35 2.56
CA TYR A 166 11.95 9.37 1.69
C TYR A 166 12.71 10.46 2.47
N ASN A 167 12.22 10.85 3.65
CA ASN A 167 12.92 11.81 4.50
C ASN A 167 14.29 11.28 4.95
N VAL A 168 14.37 10.01 5.36
CA VAL A 168 15.65 9.41 5.77
C VAL A 168 16.57 9.27 4.57
N LYS A 169 16.07 8.82 3.42
CA LYS A 169 16.88 8.71 2.18
C LYS A 169 17.51 10.06 1.80
N ASN A 170 16.71 11.13 1.78
CA ASN A 170 17.19 12.47 1.47
C ASN A 170 18.23 12.96 2.50
N ALA A 171 18.00 12.71 3.80
CA ALA A 171 18.95 13.10 4.84
C ALA A 171 20.28 12.34 4.71
N GLN A 172 20.25 11.06 4.33
CA GLN A 172 21.46 10.27 4.08
C GLN A 172 22.25 10.82 2.90
N GLU A 173 21.59 11.18 1.80
CA GLU A 173 22.22 11.79 0.62
C GLU A 173 22.87 13.15 0.94
N GLU A 174 22.19 13.99 1.73
CA GLU A 174 22.72 15.28 2.17
C GLU A 174 23.97 15.12 3.05
N ILE A 175 23.92 14.22 4.04
CA ILE A 175 25.03 13.94 4.94
C ILE A 175 26.22 13.37 4.15
N ALA A 176 25.98 12.41 3.26
CA ALA A 176 27.01 11.81 2.43
C ALA A 176 27.70 12.87 1.55
N SER A 177 26.91 13.75 0.93
CA SER A 177 27.40 14.86 0.11
C SER A 177 28.28 15.82 0.94
N LYS A 178 27.79 16.21 2.13
CA LYS A 178 28.51 17.13 3.02
C LYS A 178 29.82 16.54 3.53
N ILE A 179 29.82 15.28 3.98
CA ILE A 179 31.03 14.59 4.45
C ILE A 179 32.06 14.49 3.31
N THR A 180 31.61 14.10 2.12
CA THR A 180 32.50 13.96 0.95
C THR A 180 33.14 15.29 0.56
N LEU A 181 32.36 16.36 0.49
CA LEU A 181 32.87 17.70 0.19
C LEU A 181 33.86 18.20 1.26
N ASN A 182 33.60 17.92 2.53
CA ASN A 182 34.51 18.28 3.61
C ASN A 182 35.82 17.51 3.52
N TYR A 183 35.77 16.22 3.19
CA TYR A 183 36.96 15.40 3.01
C TYR A 183 37.79 15.88 1.82
N ILE A 184 37.16 16.14 0.67
CA ILE A 184 37.86 16.67 -0.53
C ILE A 184 38.56 17.99 -0.22
N LYS A 185 37.92 18.88 0.55
CA LYS A 185 38.54 20.17 0.95
C LYS A 185 39.72 20.02 1.92
N SER A 186 39.84 18.86 2.58
CA SER A 186 40.93 18.59 3.52
C SER A 186 42.16 17.94 2.86
N ILE A 187 42.04 17.56 1.59
CA ILE A 187 43.14 17.09 0.72
C ILE A 187 43.74 18.31 0.03
#